data_AF-A0A9C6WJH3-F1
#
_entry.id   AF-A0A9C6WJH3-F1
#
_cell.length_a   1.000
_cell.length_b   1.000
_cell.length_c   1.000
_cell.angle_alpha   90.00
_cell.angle_beta   90.00
_cell.angle_gamma   90.00
#
_symmetry.space_group_name_H-M   'P 1'
#
loop_
_entity.id
_entity.type
_entity.pdbx_description
1 polymer ?
#
loop_
_entity_poly.entity_id
_entity_poly.type
_entity_poly.pdbx_seq_one_letter_code
_entity_poly.pdbx_strand_id
1 'polypeptide(L)'
;MVKKTGDKENTALLISEKEMQDRENKYVQHLQDVSVSCGYIREATTECERLDQEKAKQDHWEHFIRCDGLPRPYIPPEMRTFLAKKRHYQQFDCDHSVDWTLSVDENTILTQNVFRTDKTRNTMKETMNDHVGDRFENDITMFLDTLVKIECMLDNETEMARVSFETKMEIMDARKEIEEEIEASFDRLTYRIIRMDGVYMNSAQAMPLWPLGVTYANDMPSISGDCVMCPYASIKCSHL
;
A
#
# COMPACT_ATOMS: atom_id res chain seq x y z
N MET A 1 -1.31 -81.66 -47.95
CA MET A 1 0.15 -81.53 -47.72
C MET A 1 0.60 -80.12 -48.11
N VAL A 2 1.49 -79.58 -47.29
CA VAL A 2 1.95 -78.19 -47.12
C VAL A 2 2.35 -77.44 -48.41
N LYS A 3 1.97 -76.16 -48.49
CA LYS A 3 2.84 -75.04 -48.94
C LYS A 3 2.18 -73.72 -48.53
N LYS A 4 2.60 -73.17 -47.39
CA LYS A 4 3.68 -72.20 -47.19
C LYS A 4 3.09 -70.78 -47.10
N THR A 5 3.08 -70.30 -45.87
CA THR A 5 3.13 -68.88 -45.48
C THR A 5 4.14 -68.14 -46.36
N GLY A 6 3.71 -67.03 -46.95
CA GLY A 6 4.56 -66.10 -47.68
C GLY A 6 4.17 -64.67 -47.29
N ASP A 7 4.97 -64.12 -46.40
CA ASP A 7 5.34 -62.71 -46.28
C ASP A 7 4.21 -61.66 -46.34
N LYS A 8 3.79 -61.23 -45.14
CA LYS A 8 3.33 -59.84 -44.94
C LYS A 8 4.53 -58.93 -45.17
N GLU A 9 4.78 -58.65 -46.42
CA GLU A 9 5.71 -57.63 -46.86
C GLU A 9 5.26 -56.32 -46.22
N ASN A 10 6.12 -55.76 -45.36
CA ASN A 10 6.09 -54.39 -44.90
C ASN A 10 6.20 -53.48 -46.13
N THR A 11 5.12 -53.39 -46.90
CA THR A 11 4.94 -52.34 -47.88
C THR A 11 4.67 -51.10 -47.06
N ALA A 12 5.75 -50.42 -46.65
CA ALA A 12 5.68 -49.01 -46.36
C ALA A 12 4.90 -48.40 -47.53
N LEU A 13 3.67 -47.94 -47.28
CA LEU A 13 2.81 -47.30 -48.25
C LEU A 13 3.63 -46.20 -48.93
N LEU A 14 4.12 -46.47 -50.13
CA LEU A 14 4.94 -45.54 -50.90
C LEU A 14 4.02 -44.37 -51.24
N ILE A 15 4.27 -43.23 -50.60
CA ILE A 15 3.53 -41.99 -50.80
C ILE A 15 3.71 -41.59 -52.27
N SER A 16 2.61 -41.25 -52.94
CA SER A 16 2.66 -40.77 -54.33
C SER A 16 3.40 -39.43 -54.38
N GLU A 17 4.19 -39.19 -55.43
CA GLU A 17 4.93 -37.92 -55.64
C GLU A 17 4.01 -36.69 -55.53
N LYS A 18 2.78 -36.80 -56.04
CA LYS A 18 1.77 -35.73 -55.91
C LYS A 18 1.35 -35.49 -54.46
N GLU A 19 1.17 -36.55 -53.68
CA GLU A 19 0.81 -36.45 -52.26
C GLU A 19 1.97 -35.92 -51.41
N MET A 20 3.22 -36.24 -51.78
CA MET A 20 4.41 -35.65 -51.18
C MET A 20 4.49 -34.15 -51.44
N GLN A 21 4.25 -33.71 -52.68
CA GLN A 21 4.25 -32.31 -53.05
C GLN A 21 3.11 -31.51 -52.39
N ASP A 22 1.92 -32.10 -52.25
CA ASP A 22 0.81 -31.49 -51.52
C ASP A 22 1.12 -31.32 -50.02
N ARG A 23 1.86 -32.25 -49.41
CA ARG A 23 2.32 -32.13 -48.02
C ARG A 23 3.36 -31.04 -47.87
N GLU A 24 4.34 -30.97 -48.78
CA GLU A 24 5.35 -29.92 -48.80
C GLU A 24 4.70 -28.54 -48.93
N ASN A 25 3.74 -28.37 -49.83
CA ASN A 25 3.00 -27.11 -50.00
C ASN A 25 2.26 -26.70 -48.72
N LYS A 26 1.63 -27.66 -48.02
CA LYS A 26 0.98 -27.40 -46.72
C LYS A 26 1.98 -26.95 -45.65
N TYR A 27 3.14 -27.61 -45.56
CA TYR A 27 4.17 -27.21 -44.60
C TYR A 27 4.75 -25.84 -44.92
N VAL A 28 4.98 -25.51 -46.19
CA VAL A 28 5.43 -24.18 -46.62
C VAL A 28 4.39 -23.12 -46.28
N GLN A 29 3.10 -23.40 -46.51
CA GLN A 29 2.02 -22.48 -46.14
C GLN A 29 1.96 -22.26 -44.63
N HIS A 30 2.07 -23.31 -43.83
CA HIS A 30 2.14 -23.18 -42.36
C HIS A 30 3.36 -22.37 -41.89
N LEU A 31 4.53 -22.58 -42.50
CA LEU A 31 5.72 -21.78 -42.19
C LEU A 31 5.51 -20.30 -42.55
N GLN A 32 4.85 -20.03 -43.68
CA GLN A 32 4.51 -18.67 -44.07
C GLN A 32 3.52 -18.02 -43.10
N ASP A 33 2.48 -18.74 -42.66
CA ASP A 33 1.51 -18.26 -41.67
C ASP A 33 2.17 -17.96 -40.32
N VAL A 34 3.08 -18.83 -39.87
CA VAL A 34 3.87 -18.61 -38.65
C VAL A 34 4.77 -17.38 -38.81
N SER A 35 5.46 -17.24 -39.95
CA SER A 35 6.30 -16.07 -40.21
C SER A 35 5.51 -14.76 -40.19
N VAL A 36 4.31 -14.74 -40.78
CA VAL A 36 3.42 -13.57 -40.77
C VAL A 36 2.95 -13.28 -39.34
N SER A 37 2.58 -14.32 -38.57
CA SER A 37 2.17 -14.17 -37.17
C SER A 37 3.29 -13.61 -36.29
N CYS A 38 4.54 -14.08 -36.47
CA CYS A 38 5.70 -13.51 -35.80
C CYS A 38 5.93 -12.04 -36.19
N GLY A 39 5.66 -11.68 -37.45
CA GLY A 39 5.67 -10.30 -37.93
C GLY A 39 4.70 -9.41 -37.14
N TYR A 40 3.45 -9.85 -37.00
CA TYR A 40 2.42 -9.13 -36.23
C TYR A 40 2.79 -9.02 -34.75
N ILE A 41 3.32 -10.08 -34.14
CA ILE A 41 3.74 -10.03 -32.72
C ILE A 41 4.83 -8.97 -32.55
N ARG A 42 5.83 -8.94 -33.42
CA ARG A 42 6.91 -7.96 -33.34
C ARG A 42 6.40 -6.52 -33.52
N GLU A 43 5.52 -6.31 -34.49
CA GLU A 43 4.90 -5.00 -34.72
C GLU A 43 4.06 -4.57 -33.51
N ALA A 44 3.26 -5.47 -32.95
CA ALA A 44 2.48 -5.22 -31.74
C ALA A 44 3.39 -4.89 -30.54
N THR A 45 4.51 -5.61 -30.36
CA THR A 45 5.49 -5.29 -29.31
C THR A 45 6.06 -3.88 -29.48
N THR A 46 6.49 -3.51 -30.68
CA THR A 46 7.01 -2.15 -30.94
C THR A 46 5.97 -1.07 -30.72
N GLU A 47 4.70 -1.34 -31.04
CA GLU A 47 3.61 -0.39 -30.84
C GLU A 47 3.25 -0.26 -29.35
N CYS A 48 3.26 -1.35 -28.59
CA CYS A 48 3.11 -1.30 -27.13
C CYS A 48 4.21 -0.44 -26.48
N GLU A 49 5.48 -0.66 -26.84
CA GLU A 49 6.59 0.16 -26.36
C GLU A 49 6.39 1.65 -26.69
N ARG A 50 5.89 1.97 -27.90
CA ARG A 50 5.59 3.35 -28.31
C ARG A 50 4.50 3.96 -27.43
N LEU A 51 3.41 3.23 -27.20
CA LEU A 51 2.28 3.67 -26.39
C LEU A 51 2.69 3.87 -24.92
N ASP A 52 3.53 3.00 -24.37
CA ASP A 52 3.97 3.11 -22.98
C ASP A 52 4.91 4.31 -22.76
N GLN A 53 5.70 4.69 -23.76
CA GLN A 53 6.46 5.95 -23.73
C GLN A 53 5.56 7.19 -23.79
N GLU A 54 4.47 7.14 -24.55
CA GLU A 54 3.51 8.24 -24.64
C GLU A 54 2.75 8.41 -23.32
N LYS A 55 2.30 7.30 -22.71
CA LYS A 55 1.70 7.31 -21.37
C LYS A 55 2.66 7.87 -20.34
N ALA A 56 3.91 7.41 -20.30
CA ALA A 56 4.91 7.92 -19.36
C ALA A 56 5.09 9.44 -19.49
N LYS A 57 5.20 9.97 -20.71
CA LYS A 57 5.29 11.42 -20.96
C LYS A 57 4.05 12.17 -20.51
N GLN A 58 2.87 11.61 -20.76
CA GLN A 58 1.61 12.19 -20.30
C GLN A 58 1.55 12.23 -18.77
N ASP A 59 1.91 11.14 -18.09
CA ASP A 59 1.92 11.07 -16.62
C ASP A 59 2.88 12.10 -16.01
N HIS A 60 4.04 12.30 -16.64
CA HIS A 60 5.01 13.32 -16.22
C HIS A 60 4.43 14.74 -16.38
N TRP A 61 3.72 14.99 -17.47
CA TRP A 61 3.07 16.27 -17.72
C TRP A 61 1.91 16.52 -16.76
N GLU A 62 1.08 15.51 -16.50
CA GLU A 62 -0.03 15.60 -15.55
C GLU A 62 0.47 15.85 -14.13
N HIS A 63 1.55 15.19 -13.72
CA HIS A 63 2.18 15.44 -12.43
C HIS A 63 2.73 16.87 -12.33
N PHE A 64 3.37 17.39 -13.39
CA PHE A 64 3.83 18.78 -13.44
C PHE A 64 2.69 19.78 -13.31
N ILE A 65 1.54 19.53 -13.95
CA ILE A 65 0.37 20.40 -13.86
C ILE A 65 -0.26 20.34 -12.46
N ARG A 66 -0.41 19.14 -11.90
CA ARG A 66 -1.13 18.93 -10.64
C ARG A 66 -0.43 19.56 -9.44
N CYS A 67 0.89 19.72 -9.48
CA CYS A 67 1.69 20.26 -8.36
C CYS A 67 1.33 19.59 -7.02
N ASP A 68 1.12 18.27 -7.01
CA ASP A 68 0.63 17.49 -5.86
C ASP A 68 1.63 17.43 -4.68
N GLY A 69 2.88 17.85 -4.89
CA GLY A 69 3.94 17.80 -3.88
C GLY A 69 4.42 16.39 -3.57
N LEU A 70 4.00 15.39 -4.37
CA LEU A 70 4.49 14.02 -4.30
C LEU A 70 5.85 13.93 -5.01
N PRO A 71 6.80 13.10 -4.51
CA PRO A 71 8.10 12.97 -5.13
C PRO A 71 8.02 12.20 -6.45
N ARG A 72 8.96 12.45 -7.37
CA ARG A 72 9.07 11.68 -8.61
C ARG A 72 9.81 10.37 -8.36
N PRO A 73 9.21 9.20 -8.70
CA PRO A 73 9.81 7.90 -8.39
C PRO A 73 11.19 7.66 -9.02
N TYR A 74 11.49 8.26 -10.18
CA TYR A 74 12.76 8.07 -10.87
C TYR A 74 13.91 8.90 -10.28
N ILE A 75 13.65 9.72 -9.26
CA ILE A 75 14.64 10.55 -8.57
C ILE A 75 14.69 10.15 -7.08
N PRO A 76 15.50 9.15 -6.70
CA PRO A 76 15.61 8.70 -5.31
C PRO A 76 15.94 9.82 -4.30
N PRO A 77 16.81 10.81 -4.61
CA PRO A 77 17.04 11.93 -3.71
C PRO A 77 15.78 12.75 -3.37
N GLU A 78 14.84 12.87 -4.31
CA GLU A 78 13.58 13.60 -4.09
C GLU A 78 12.67 12.82 -3.15
N MET A 79 12.60 11.49 -3.29
CA MET A 79 11.85 10.62 -2.39
C MET A 79 12.38 10.70 -0.95
N ARG A 80 13.71 10.64 -0.77
CA ARG A 80 14.34 10.77 0.55
C ARG A 80 14.12 12.16 1.16
N THR A 81 14.17 13.21 0.35
CA THR A 81 13.88 14.57 0.81
C THR A 81 12.42 14.71 1.25
N PHE A 82 11.50 14.11 0.50
CA PHE A 82 10.09 14.05 0.85
C PHE A 82 9.87 13.33 2.19
N LEU A 83 10.47 12.15 2.39
CA LEU A 83 10.43 11.42 3.66
C LEU A 83 11.03 12.23 4.81
N ALA A 84 12.21 12.82 4.63
CA ALA A 84 12.86 13.64 5.64
C ALA A 84 12.00 14.85 6.03
N LYS A 85 11.34 15.49 5.05
CA LYS A 85 10.41 16.58 5.28
C LYS A 85 9.22 16.13 6.10
N LYS A 86 8.60 14.99 5.76
CA LYS A 86 7.45 14.43 6.51
C LYS A 86 7.85 14.07 7.94
N ARG A 87 8.96 13.37 8.13
CA ARG A 87 9.53 13.07 9.46
C ARG A 87 9.75 14.33 10.29
N HIS A 88 10.30 15.38 9.68
CA HIS A 88 10.55 16.64 10.37
C HIS A 88 9.25 17.29 10.88
N TYR A 89 8.22 17.38 10.04
CA TYR A 89 6.94 17.95 10.46
C TYR A 89 6.23 17.10 11.51
N GLN A 90 6.26 15.77 11.37
CA GLN A 90 5.69 14.89 12.39
C GLN A 90 6.42 15.02 13.73
N GLN A 91 7.74 15.08 13.72
CA GLN A 91 8.53 15.30 14.93
C GLN A 91 8.24 16.67 15.54
N PHE A 92 8.17 17.72 14.70
CA PHE A 92 7.81 19.06 15.13
C PHE A 92 6.44 19.07 15.82
N ASP A 93 5.45 18.39 15.24
CA ASP A 93 4.10 18.28 15.80
C ASP A 93 4.10 17.49 17.11
N CYS A 94 4.89 16.42 17.20
CA CYS A 94 5.05 15.67 18.45
C CYS A 94 5.65 16.53 19.56
N ASP A 95 6.73 17.27 19.26
CA ASP A 95 7.45 18.10 20.23
C ASP A 95 6.65 19.33 20.67
N HIS A 96 5.83 19.90 19.77
CA HIS A 96 4.97 21.06 20.06
C HIS A 96 3.56 20.66 20.54
N SER A 97 3.25 19.36 20.59
CA SER A 97 1.99 18.90 21.19
C SER A 97 2.06 19.02 22.71
N VAL A 98 1.54 20.13 23.24
CA VAL A 98 1.32 20.29 24.68
C VAL A 98 0.07 19.53 25.06
N ASP A 99 0.14 18.71 26.11
CA ASP A 99 -1.05 18.11 26.71
C ASP A 99 -2.00 19.24 27.15
N TRP A 100 -3.11 19.39 26.44
CA TRP A 100 -4.05 20.49 26.66
C TRP A 100 -4.60 20.47 28.09
N THR A 101 -4.60 19.31 28.76
CA THR A 101 -5.03 19.20 30.15
C THR A 101 -4.14 19.99 31.11
N LEU A 102 -2.86 20.16 30.78
CA LEU A 102 -1.92 20.99 31.55
C LEU A 102 -2.12 22.49 31.32
N SER A 103 -2.86 22.86 30.28
CA SER A 103 -3.16 24.25 29.92
C SER A 103 -4.51 24.75 30.43
N VAL A 104 -5.27 23.88 31.12
CA VAL A 104 -6.58 24.21 31.70
C VAL A 104 -6.40 25.08 32.95
N ASP A 105 -7.12 26.20 32.99
CA ASP A 105 -7.24 27.06 34.17
C ASP A 105 -8.71 27.43 34.37
N GLU A 106 -9.39 26.68 35.24
CA GLU A 106 -10.81 26.88 35.57
C GLU A 106 -11.09 28.23 36.23
N ASN A 107 -10.07 28.89 36.82
CA ASN A 107 -10.24 30.19 37.46
C ASN A 107 -10.25 31.35 36.45
N THR A 108 -10.05 31.05 35.17
CA THR A 108 -9.98 32.05 34.10
C THR A 108 -11.29 32.83 33.94
N ILE A 109 -12.44 32.19 34.20
CA ILE A 109 -13.78 32.81 34.15
C ILE A 109 -14.04 33.85 35.24
N LEU A 110 -13.24 33.84 36.32
CA LEU A 110 -13.46 34.69 37.50
C LEU A 110 -12.77 36.04 37.41
N THR A 111 -12.20 36.38 36.26
CA THR A 111 -11.47 37.64 36.06
C THR A 111 -12.30 38.67 35.31
N GLN A 112 -12.26 39.93 35.75
CA GLN A 112 -12.96 41.05 35.09
C GLN A 112 -12.25 41.54 33.81
N ASN A 113 -11.28 40.79 33.29
CA ASN A 113 -10.51 41.18 32.11
C ASN A 113 -11.19 40.70 30.83
N VAL A 114 -11.75 41.63 30.07
CA VAL A 114 -12.50 41.38 28.82
C VAL A 114 -11.62 40.82 27.69
N PHE A 115 -10.29 40.98 27.76
CA PHE A 115 -9.36 40.47 26.75
C PHE A 115 -8.77 39.09 27.09
N ARG A 116 -9.14 38.48 28.22
CA ARG A 116 -8.59 37.19 28.63
C ARG A 116 -9.31 36.06 27.91
N THR A 117 -8.56 35.20 27.23
CA THR A 117 -9.07 33.97 26.60
C THR A 117 -9.54 32.99 27.68
N ASP A 118 -10.74 32.44 27.51
CA ASP A 118 -11.27 31.39 28.39
C ASP A 118 -10.44 30.10 28.23
N LYS A 119 -9.98 29.56 29.36
CA LYS A 119 -9.16 28.34 29.45
C LYS A 119 -9.84 27.24 30.26
N THR A 120 -11.16 27.32 30.45
CA THR A 120 -11.94 26.23 31.04
C THR A 120 -11.76 24.94 30.23
N ARG A 121 -11.95 23.79 30.88
CA ARG A 121 -11.79 22.48 30.23
C ARG A 121 -12.66 22.33 28.97
N ASN A 122 -13.89 22.86 28.99
CA ASN A 122 -14.80 22.76 27.84
C ASN A 122 -14.29 23.57 26.64
N THR A 123 -13.93 24.84 26.85
CA THR A 123 -13.42 25.71 25.80
C THR A 123 -12.07 25.21 25.26
N MET A 124 -11.18 24.73 26.13
CA MET A 124 -9.91 24.12 25.71
C MET A 124 -10.12 22.82 24.94
N LYS A 125 -11.10 21.98 25.33
CA LYS A 125 -11.44 20.76 24.60
C LYS A 125 -11.95 21.06 23.19
N GLU A 126 -12.74 22.12 23.01
CA GLU A 126 -13.23 22.51 21.68
C GLU A 126 -12.14 23.17 20.82
N THR A 127 -11.31 24.03 21.43
CA THR A 127 -10.29 24.80 20.71
C THR A 127 -9.06 23.95 20.37
N MET A 128 -8.72 22.97 21.21
CA MET A 128 -7.58 22.08 21.07
C MET A 128 -7.98 20.65 20.67
N ASN A 129 -9.20 20.44 20.16
CA ASN A 129 -9.55 19.22 19.43
C ASN A 129 -8.78 19.23 18.11
N ASP A 130 -7.48 19.03 18.22
CA ASP A 130 -6.58 18.92 17.10
C ASP A 130 -7.03 17.69 16.32
N HIS A 131 -7.38 17.85 15.04
CA HIS A 131 -7.78 16.77 14.15
C HIS A 131 -6.54 15.93 13.78
N VAL A 132 -5.95 15.29 14.80
CA VAL A 132 -4.74 14.48 14.69
C VAL A 132 -4.96 13.37 13.67
N GLY A 133 -6.14 12.73 13.70
CA GLY A 133 -6.55 11.72 12.74
C GLY A 133 -6.42 12.20 11.30
N ASP A 134 -7.03 13.33 10.96
CA ASP A 134 -7.05 13.89 9.59
C ASP A 134 -5.62 14.21 9.09
N ARG A 135 -4.71 14.63 9.97
CA ARG A 135 -3.31 14.91 9.58
C ARG A 135 -2.56 13.62 9.24
N PHE A 136 -2.68 12.60 10.09
CA PHE A 136 -2.06 11.31 9.84
C PHE A 136 -2.69 10.62 8.63
N GLU A 137 -4.01 10.72 8.45
CA GLU A 137 -4.70 10.22 7.26
C GLU A 137 -4.11 10.83 5.98
N ASN A 138 -3.99 12.16 5.92
CA ASN A 138 -3.39 12.84 4.78
C ASN A 138 -1.95 12.40 4.51
N ASP A 139 -1.13 12.24 5.56
CA ASP A 139 0.24 11.76 5.43
C ASP A 139 0.31 10.32 4.89
N ILE A 140 -0.51 9.42 5.44
CA ILE A 140 -0.59 8.02 4.99
C ILE A 140 -1.08 7.95 3.54
N THR A 141 -2.10 8.72 3.17
CA THR A 141 -2.58 8.79 1.78
C THR A 141 -1.46 9.23 0.84
N MET A 142 -0.68 10.25 1.21
CA MET A 142 0.47 10.68 0.39
C MET A 142 1.55 9.60 0.27
N PHE A 143 1.82 8.82 1.33
CA PHE A 143 2.76 7.70 1.26
C PHE A 143 2.24 6.59 0.33
N LEU A 144 0.96 6.22 0.44
CA LEU A 144 0.33 5.22 -0.42
C LEU A 144 0.31 5.65 -1.89
N ASP A 145 -0.06 6.90 -2.17
CA ASP A 145 -0.02 7.45 -3.54
C ASP A 145 1.40 7.42 -4.12
N THR A 146 2.41 7.64 -3.28
CA THR A 146 3.81 7.53 -3.69
C THR A 146 4.18 6.08 -4.02
N LEU A 147 3.75 5.11 -3.21
CA LEU A 147 3.98 3.68 -3.48
C LEU A 147 3.33 3.23 -4.79
N VAL A 148 2.08 3.62 -5.03
CA VAL A 148 1.38 3.31 -6.29
C VAL A 148 2.14 3.88 -7.49
N LYS A 149 2.65 5.11 -7.39
CA LYS A 149 3.47 5.72 -8.46
C LYS A 149 4.78 4.97 -8.70
N ILE A 150 5.42 4.45 -7.64
CA ILE A 150 6.62 3.62 -7.78
C ILE A 150 6.27 2.33 -8.50
N GLU A 151 5.19 1.65 -8.10
CA GLU A 151 4.76 0.40 -8.74
C GLU A 151 4.43 0.58 -10.22
N CYS A 152 3.66 1.63 -10.56
CA CYS A 152 3.38 1.95 -11.96
C CYS A 152 4.65 2.22 -12.78
N MET A 153 5.68 2.81 -12.18
CA MET A 153 6.96 3.05 -12.85
C MET A 153 7.79 1.77 -12.99
N LEU A 154 7.80 0.90 -11.97
CA LEU A 154 8.50 -0.38 -11.99
C LEU A 154 7.90 -1.35 -13.02
N ASP A 155 6.57 -1.31 -13.22
CA ASP A 155 5.87 -2.12 -14.22
C ASP A 155 6.14 -1.67 -15.66
N ASN A 156 6.55 -0.40 -15.86
CA ASN A 156 6.90 0.09 -17.18
C ASN A 156 8.34 -0.29 -17.55
N GLU A 157 8.49 -1.45 -18.20
CA GLU A 157 9.78 -1.97 -18.67
C GLU A 157 10.55 -0.96 -19.55
N THR A 158 9.84 -0.13 -20.31
CA THR A 158 10.45 0.83 -21.24
C THR A 158 11.14 1.98 -20.50
N GLU A 159 10.53 2.49 -19.43
CA GLU A 159 11.14 3.51 -18.57
C GLU A 159 12.24 2.90 -17.71
N MET A 160 12.01 1.70 -17.19
CA MET A 160 13.02 0.97 -16.41
C MET A 160 14.25 0.61 -17.24
N ALA A 161 14.13 0.34 -18.54
CA ALA A 161 15.28 0.09 -19.41
C ALA A 161 16.23 1.30 -19.50
N ARG A 162 15.73 2.53 -19.28
CA ARG A 162 16.52 3.77 -19.33
C ARG A 162 17.25 4.09 -18.02
N VAL A 163 16.78 3.52 -16.91
CA VAL A 163 17.31 3.78 -15.57
C VAL A 163 18.52 2.89 -15.31
N SER A 164 19.58 3.46 -14.72
CA SER A 164 20.78 2.70 -14.34
C SER A 164 20.45 1.64 -13.29
N PHE A 165 21.17 0.52 -13.29
CA PHE A 165 20.95 -0.55 -12.31
C PHE A 165 21.09 -0.07 -10.85
N GLU A 166 22.07 0.79 -10.59
CA GLU A 166 22.28 1.41 -9.27
C GLU A 166 21.05 2.21 -8.83
N THR A 167 20.52 3.05 -9.72
CA THR A 167 19.30 3.83 -9.44
C THR A 167 18.08 2.94 -9.22
N LYS A 168 17.96 1.80 -9.92
CA LYS A 168 16.89 0.82 -9.67
C LYS A 168 16.94 0.26 -8.26
N MET A 169 18.13 -0.08 -7.78
CA MET A 169 18.33 -0.54 -6.41
C MET A 169 17.93 0.55 -5.42
N GLU A 170 18.35 1.80 -5.66
CA GLU A 170 17.97 2.93 -4.80
C GLU A 170 16.45 3.17 -4.77
N ILE A 171 15.75 2.98 -5.89
CA ILE A 171 14.28 3.07 -5.95
C ILE A 171 13.64 1.98 -5.09
N MET A 172 14.16 0.74 -5.16
CA MET A 172 13.68 -0.36 -4.32
C MET A 172 13.95 -0.13 -2.84
N ASP A 173 15.13 0.39 -2.48
CA ASP A 173 15.45 0.76 -1.11
C ASP A 173 14.52 1.87 -0.62
N ALA A 174 14.29 2.91 -1.43
CA ALA A 174 13.40 4.01 -1.08
C ALA A 174 11.94 3.57 -0.95
N ARG A 175 11.48 2.58 -1.74
CA ARG A 175 10.17 1.93 -1.55
C ARG A 175 10.09 1.30 -0.16
N LYS A 176 11.09 0.51 0.23
CA LYS A 176 11.14 -0.12 1.54
C LYS A 176 11.16 0.91 2.66
N GLU A 177 11.91 2.00 2.50
CA GLU A 177 11.92 3.11 3.46
C GLU A 177 10.53 3.75 3.64
N ILE A 178 9.72 3.86 2.58
CA ILE A 178 8.34 4.37 2.66
C ILE A 178 7.42 3.39 3.40
N GLU A 179 7.54 2.09 3.12
CA GLU A 179 6.76 1.04 3.81
C GLU A 179 7.05 1.03 5.32
N GLU A 180 8.33 1.14 5.70
CA GLU A 180 8.75 1.27 7.10
C GLU A 180 8.23 2.58 7.74
N GLU A 181 8.15 3.67 6.97
CA GLU A 181 7.63 4.95 7.49
C GLU A 181 6.12 4.90 7.75
N ILE A 182 5.36 4.14 6.96
CA ILE A 182 3.93 3.92 7.20
C ILE A 182 3.72 3.20 8.54
N GLU A 183 4.48 2.13 8.80
CA GLU A 183 4.43 1.40 10.07
C GLU A 183 4.80 2.32 11.24
N ALA A 184 5.92 3.05 11.12
CA ALA A 184 6.35 4.01 12.14
C ALA A 184 5.32 5.13 12.38
N SER A 185 4.59 5.55 11.35
CA SER A 185 3.52 6.55 11.47
C SER A 185 2.33 6.01 12.26
N PHE A 186 1.93 4.75 12.05
CA PHE A 186 0.88 4.10 12.83
C PHE A 186 1.28 3.92 14.30
N ASP A 187 2.53 3.57 14.57
CA ASP A 187 3.04 3.50 15.94
C ASP A 187 2.95 4.86 16.63
N ARG A 188 3.44 5.93 15.98
CA ARG A 188 3.37 7.31 16.51
C ARG A 188 1.93 7.73 16.78
N LEU A 189 1.01 7.43 15.87
CA LEU A 189 -0.42 7.70 16.05
C LEU A 189 -0.97 6.94 17.27
N THR A 190 -0.64 5.65 17.39
CA THR A 190 -1.06 4.79 18.52
C THR A 190 -0.57 5.35 19.85
N TYR A 191 0.71 5.70 19.95
CA TYR A 191 1.25 6.34 21.16
C TYR A 191 0.56 7.66 21.48
N ARG A 192 0.24 8.46 20.46
CA ARG A 192 -0.46 9.74 20.66
C ARG A 192 -1.89 9.55 21.15
N ILE A 193 -2.62 8.57 20.59
CA ILE A 193 -3.99 8.24 21.04
C ILE A 193 -3.95 7.78 22.50
N ILE A 194 -3.05 6.85 22.87
CA ILE A 194 -2.92 6.37 24.25
C ILE A 194 -2.59 7.51 25.22
N ARG A 195 -1.71 8.45 24.84
CA ARG A 195 -1.43 9.63 25.68
C ARG A 195 -2.65 10.54 25.84
N MET A 196 -3.57 10.54 24.88
CA MET A 196 -4.80 11.33 24.90
C MET A 196 -5.99 10.59 25.54
N ASP A 197 -5.79 9.43 26.17
CA ASP A 197 -6.88 8.67 26.81
C ASP A 197 -7.67 9.48 27.85
N GLY A 198 -7.04 10.44 28.55
CA GLY A 198 -7.74 11.36 29.48
C GLY A 198 -8.72 12.36 28.83
N VAL A 199 -8.76 12.40 27.50
CA VAL A 199 -9.51 13.37 26.66
C VAL A 199 -10.74 12.72 26.02
N TYR A 200 -10.56 11.49 25.52
CA TYR A 200 -11.56 10.74 24.76
C TYR A 200 -12.21 9.60 25.56
N MET A 201 -11.60 9.12 26.64
CA MET A 201 -12.24 8.14 27.52
C MET A 201 -13.15 8.84 28.53
N ASN A 202 -14.47 8.75 28.32
CA ASN A 202 -15.40 8.95 29.42
C ASN A 202 -15.22 7.78 30.41
N SER A 203 -14.98 8.09 31.68
CA SER A 203 -14.66 7.14 32.77
C SER A 203 -15.65 6.00 32.99
N ALA A 204 -16.80 6.00 32.31
CA ALA A 204 -17.78 4.93 32.34
C ALA A 204 -17.47 3.73 31.41
N GLN A 205 -16.56 3.89 30.44
CA GLN A 205 -16.23 2.85 29.44
C GLN A 205 -14.75 2.44 29.44
N ALA A 206 -13.93 3.01 30.32
CA ALA A 206 -12.53 2.65 30.47
C ALA A 206 -12.43 1.25 31.12
N MET A 207 -12.44 0.20 30.30
CA MET A 207 -12.03 -1.13 30.72
C MET A 207 -10.50 -1.09 30.86
N PRO A 208 -9.93 -1.36 32.04
CA PRO A 208 -8.49 -1.38 32.21
C PRO A 208 -7.93 -2.60 31.47
N LEU A 209 -7.43 -2.38 30.27
CA LEU A 209 -6.50 -3.29 29.61
C LEU A 209 -5.19 -3.19 30.38
N TRP A 210 -4.95 -4.10 31.33
CA TRP A 210 -3.66 -4.65 31.81
C TRP A 210 -3.94 -5.85 32.74
N PRO A 211 -2.99 -6.79 32.90
CA PRO A 211 -3.26 -8.21 32.68
C PRO A 211 -3.70 -8.97 33.95
N LEU A 212 -4.44 -10.05 33.70
CA LEU A 212 -4.62 -11.27 34.50
C LEU A 212 -3.73 -11.34 35.76
N GLY A 213 -4.28 -10.93 36.91
CA GLY A 213 -3.59 -10.98 38.19
C GLY A 213 -4.52 -10.74 39.38
N VAL A 214 -5.18 -11.81 39.82
CA VAL A 214 -5.72 -12.03 41.18
C VAL A 214 -6.79 -11.03 41.66
N THR A 215 -8.05 -11.43 41.50
CA THR A 215 -9.17 -10.88 42.29
C THR A 215 -9.22 -11.56 43.67
N TYR A 216 -9.03 -10.80 44.75
CA TYR A 216 -9.65 -11.12 46.03
C TYR A 216 -10.85 -10.19 46.24
N ALA A 217 -12.03 -10.80 46.20
CA ALA A 217 -13.22 -10.53 47.00
C ALA A 217 -13.47 -9.08 47.45
N ASN A 218 -14.44 -8.41 46.85
CA ASN A 218 -15.81 -8.26 47.37
C ASN A 218 -16.57 -7.22 46.54
N ASP A 219 -17.89 -7.25 46.69
CA ASP A 219 -18.89 -6.32 46.16
C ASP A 219 -19.39 -6.59 44.72
N MET A 220 -20.38 -7.47 44.66
CA MET A 220 -21.43 -7.42 43.63
C MET A 220 -22.25 -6.14 43.77
N PRO A 221 -22.63 -5.52 42.64
CA PRO A 221 -23.99 -5.08 42.45
C PRO A 221 -24.64 -5.85 41.30
N SER A 222 -25.79 -6.43 41.60
CA SER A 222 -26.76 -6.95 40.65
C SER A 222 -27.17 -5.87 39.64
N ILE A 223 -26.89 -6.07 38.35
CA ILE A 223 -27.61 -5.39 37.27
C ILE A 223 -27.99 -6.44 36.21
N SER A 224 -29.30 -6.65 36.16
CA SER A 224 -30.06 -7.35 35.13
C SER A 224 -29.96 -6.67 33.77
N GLY A 225 -29.99 -7.46 32.70
CA GLY A 225 -30.46 -7.02 31.39
C GLY A 225 -29.42 -7.04 30.28
N ASP A 226 -29.42 -8.15 29.55
CA ASP A 226 -29.23 -8.26 28.10
C ASP A 226 -28.08 -7.48 27.45
N CYS A 227 -26.96 -8.18 27.23
CA CYS A 227 -26.11 -7.91 26.08
C CYS A 227 -25.91 -9.19 25.26
N VAL A 228 -26.33 -9.05 24.01
CA VAL A 228 -26.41 -10.04 22.96
C VAL A 228 -25.01 -10.57 22.60
N MET A 229 -24.95 -11.89 22.49
CA MET A 229 -23.93 -12.69 21.81
C MET A 229 -23.12 -11.95 20.73
N CYS A 230 -21.79 -11.93 20.88
CA CYS A 230 -20.88 -11.90 19.74
C CYS A 230 -20.20 -13.28 19.64
N PRO A 231 -20.52 -14.10 18.64
CA PRO A 231 -19.92 -15.41 18.45
C PRO A 231 -18.58 -15.29 17.68
N TYR A 232 -17.74 -16.31 17.83
CA TYR A 232 -16.45 -16.59 17.18
C TYR A 232 -15.18 -16.31 17.98
N ALA A 233 -14.95 -17.22 18.92
CA ALA A 233 -13.63 -17.75 19.23
C ALA A 233 -13.11 -18.64 18.08
N SER A 234 -11.82 -18.53 17.73
CA SER A 234 -10.86 -19.66 17.68
C SER A 234 -9.67 -19.35 16.77
N ILE A 235 -8.51 -19.05 17.37
CA ILE A 235 -7.22 -19.55 16.86
C ILE A 235 -6.46 -20.09 18.08
N LYS A 236 -6.30 -21.42 18.10
CA LYS A 236 -5.46 -22.14 19.06
C LYS A 236 -3.99 -21.92 18.69
N CYS A 237 -3.20 -21.36 19.60
CA CYS A 237 -1.76 -21.59 19.61
C CYS A 237 -1.48 -22.82 20.50
N SER A 238 -1.11 -23.92 19.86
CA SER A 238 -0.51 -25.08 20.51
C SER A 238 0.98 -24.80 20.73
N HIS A 239 1.48 -25.05 21.93
CA HIS A 239 2.92 -25.15 22.20
C HIS A 239 3.49 -26.45 21.62
N LEU A 240 4.79 -26.39 21.28
CA LEU A 240 5.71 -27.41 20.71
C LEU A 240 5.71 -27.55 19.18
#